data_AF-A0A2G9PEW9-F1
#
_entry.id   AF-A0A2G9PEW9-F1
#
_cell.length_a   1.000
_cell.length_b   1.000
_cell.length_c   1.000
_cell.angle_alpha   90.00
_cell.angle_beta   90.00
_cell.angle_gamma   90.00
#
_symmetry.space_group_name_H-M   'P 1'
#
loop_
_entity.id
_entity.type
_entity.pdbx_description
1 polymer ?
#
loop_
_entity_poly.entity_id
_entity_poly.type
_entity_poly.pdbx_seq_one_letter_code
_entity_poly.pdbx_strand_id
1 'polypeptide(L)'
;ITDLLITPFAEYGRSRSSYSPWFVPSASGTVASFHSHPSGPALPSRQDLVFFAEGYAVNFIAAAPYGLRDVAAFDNKGKRVAFTLID
;
A
#
# COMPACT_ATOMS: atom_id res chain seq x y z
N ILE A 1 -3.19 -10.59 -8.31
CA ILE A 1 -4.13 -9.80 -7.48
C ILE A 1 -5.41 -9.74 -8.27
N THR A 2 -6.52 -10.25 -7.74
CA THR A 2 -7.78 -10.44 -8.48
C THR A 2 -8.89 -9.51 -8.01
N ASP A 3 -8.80 -9.05 -6.75
CA ASP A 3 -9.85 -8.32 -6.08
C ASP A 3 -9.27 -7.09 -5.36
N LEU A 4 -10.10 -6.05 -5.22
CA LEU A 4 -9.77 -4.82 -4.52
C LEU A 4 -10.70 -4.66 -3.32
N LEU A 5 -10.12 -4.58 -2.12
CA LEU A 5 -10.82 -4.17 -0.92
C LEU A 5 -10.53 -2.69 -0.64
N ILE A 6 -11.56 -1.86 -0.69
CA ILE A 6 -11.50 -0.48 -0.19
C ILE A 6 -11.99 -0.50 1.26
N THR A 7 -11.12 -0.13 2.18
CA THR A 7 -11.41 -0.17 3.61
C THR A 7 -12.53 0.80 3.97
N PRO A 8 -13.60 0.35 4.66
CA PRO A 8 -14.66 1.23 5.13
C PRO A 8 -14.13 2.29 6.12
N PHE A 9 -14.82 3.43 6.17
CA PHE A 9 -14.57 4.51 7.14
C PHE A 9 -13.13 5.05 7.14
N ALA A 10 -12.50 5.12 5.96
CA ALA A 10 -11.21 5.79 5.83
C ALA A 10 -11.34 7.29 6.16
N GLU A 11 -10.43 7.79 6.97
CA GLU A 11 -10.29 9.20 7.30
C GLU A 11 -9.16 9.80 6.45
N TYR A 12 -9.38 11.01 5.93
CA TYR A 12 -8.40 11.72 5.15
C TYR A 12 -8.10 13.09 5.77
N GLY A 13 -6.84 13.52 5.60
CA GLY A 13 -6.35 14.84 5.93
C GLY A 13 -5.50 15.38 4.78
N ARG A 14 -4.97 16.58 4.96
CA ARG A 14 -4.24 17.28 3.89
C ARG A 14 -3.00 16.53 3.37
N SER A 15 -2.39 15.68 4.19
CA SER A 15 -1.15 14.96 3.90
C SER A 15 -1.18 13.48 4.28
N ARG A 16 -2.35 12.95 4.65
CA ARG A 16 -2.50 11.57 5.15
C ARG A 16 -3.87 11.01 4.80
N SER A 17 -3.92 9.70 4.57
CA SER A 17 -5.14 8.91 4.69
C SER A 17 -4.87 7.76 5.67
N SER A 18 -5.88 7.35 6.42
CA SER A 18 -5.79 6.20 7.32
C SER A 18 -7.14 5.53 7.52
N TYR A 19 -7.10 4.27 7.92
CA TYR A 19 -8.28 3.48 8.27
C TYR A 19 -8.00 2.70 9.56
N SER A 20 -9.07 2.25 10.22
CA SER A 20 -8.94 1.31 11.33
C SER A 20 -8.93 -0.12 10.80
N PRO A 21 -7.89 -0.95 11.09
CA PRO A 21 -7.86 -2.36 10.71
C PRO A 21 -9.06 -3.17 11.21
N TRP A 22 -9.76 -2.67 12.25
CA TRP A 22 -10.96 -3.34 12.78
C TRP A 22 -12.10 -3.47 11.76
N PHE A 23 -12.14 -2.58 10.76
CA PHE A 23 -13.16 -2.62 9.70
C PHE A 23 -12.74 -3.43 8.48
N VAL A 24 -11.55 -4.06 8.51
CA VAL A 24 -11.10 -4.99 7.47
C VAL A 24 -11.65 -6.39 7.78
N PRO A 25 -12.41 -7.01 6.86
CA PRO A 25 -12.89 -8.38 7.06
C PRO A 25 -11.73 -9.36 7.26
N SER A 26 -11.77 -10.13 8.35
CA SER A 26 -10.73 -11.10 8.72
C SER A 26 -10.55 -12.22 7.69
N ALA A 27 -11.61 -12.57 6.96
CA ALA A 27 -11.60 -13.57 5.89
C ALA A 27 -11.34 -12.99 4.48
N SER A 28 -10.83 -11.75 4.37
CA SER A 28 -10.61 -11.10 3.07
C SER A 28 -9.52 -11.78 2.22
N GLY A 29 -8.62 -12.57 2.81
CA GLY A 29 -7.50 -13.16 2.08
C GLY A 29 -6.56 -12.12 1.46
N THR A 30 -6.53 -10.90 2.01
CA THR A 30 -5.78 -9.77 1.44
C THR A 30 -4.28 -10.08 1.43
N VAL A 31 -3.69 -10.17 0.23
CA VAL A 31 -2.27 -10.50 0.03
C VAL A 31 -1.37 -9.28 -0.09
N ALA A 32 -1.95 -8.11 -0.37
CA ALA A 32 -1.18 -6.89 -0.63
C ALA A 32 -1.87 -5.62 -0.13
N SER A 33 -1.08 -4.62 0.22
CA SER A 33 -1.54 -3.26 0.53
C SER A 33 -1.15 -2.29 -0.59
N PHE A 34 -1.93 -1.21 -0.74
CA PHE A 34 -1.68 -0.15 -1.73
C PHE A 34 -1.93 1.21 -1.11
N HIS A 35 -0.97 2.13 -1.24
CA HIS A 35 -1.17 3.53 -0.88
C HIS A 35 -0.41 4.48 -1.80
N SER A 36 -0.68 5.78 -1.66
CA SER A 36 -0.09 6.82 -2.51
C SER A 36 0.80 7.79 -1.74
N HIS A 37 1.83 8.29 -2.42
CA HIS A 37 2.68 9.40 -1.98
C HIS A 37 2.47 10.58 -2.96
N PRO A 38 1.62 11.56 -2.63
CA PRO A 38 1.27 12.63 -3.55
C PRO A 38 2.38 13.67 -3.77
N SER A 39 3.40 13.69 -2.91
CA SER A 39 4.51 14.66 -2.97
C SER A 39 5.88 14.05 -2.72
N GLY A 40 5.93 12.74 -2.45
CA GLY A 40 7.15 12.00 -2.13
C GLY A 40 7.47 10.94 -3.20
N PRO A 41 8.69 10.39 -3.20
CA PRO A 41 9.04 9.29 -4.08
C PRO A 41 8.28 8.01 -3.69
N ALA A 42 8.26 7.01 -4.57
CA ALA A 42 7.74 5.68 -4.25
C ALA A 42 8.74 4.89 -3.37
N LEU A 43 9.04 5.44 -2.19
CA LEU A 43 9.92 4.87 -1.17
C LEU A 43 9.20 4.86 0.19
N PRO A 44 9.36 3.80 0.98
CA PRO A 44 8.69 3.72 2.27
C PRO A 44 9.28 4.74 3.26
N SER A 45 8.39 5.47 3.92
CA SER A 45 8.70 6.22 5.13
C SER A 45 8.87 5.30 6.33
N ARG A 46 9.35 5.84 7.46
CA ARG A 46 9.41 5.08 8.71
C ARG A 46 8.04 4.56 9.16
N GLN A 47 6.97 5.32 8.90
CA GLN A 47 5.62 4.91 9.26
C GLN A 47 5.12 3.77 8.35
N ASP A 48 5.49 3.81 7.07
CA ASP A 48 5.19 2.74 6.11
C ASP A 48 5.87 1.43 6.55
N LEU A 49 7.13 1.48 6.99
CA LEU A 49 7.84 0.29 7.47
C LEU A 49 7.18 -0.35 8.70
N VAL A 50 6.60 0.46 9.60
CA VAL A 50 5.84 -0.06 10.74
C VAL A 50 4.57 -0.75 10.26
N PHE A 51 3.86 -0.15 9.30
CA PHE A 51 2.67 -0.75 8.69
C PHE A 51 2.98 -2.03 7.91
N PHE A 52 4.10 -2.10 7.19
CA PHE A 52 4.50 -3.30 6.44
C PHE A 52 4.69 -4.52 7.35
N ALA A 53 5.05 -4.29 8.62
CA ALA A 53 5.18 -5.35 9.62
C ALA A 53 3.83 -5.94 10.06
N GLU A 54 2.68 -5.34 9.70
CA GLU A 54 1.35 -5.88 9.99
C GLU A 54 1.02 -7.16 9.22
N GLY A 55 1.81 -7.50 8.18
CA GLY A 55 1.84 -8.85 7.62
C GLY A 55 1.33 -9.01 6.19
N TYR A 56 1.05 -7.92 5.46
CA TYR A 56 0.82 -8.00 4.01
C TYR A 56 2.07 -8.54 3.30
N ALA A 57 1.90 -9.49 2.38
CA ALA A 57 3.02 -10.11 1.68
C ALA A 57 3.75 -9.13 0.75
N VAL A 58 2.99 -8.21 0.13
CA VAL A 58 3.53 -7.16 -0.74
C VAL A 58 2.84 -5.83 -0.42
N ASN A 59 3.60 -4.75 -0.37
CA ASN A 59 3.11 -3.41 -0.11
C ASN A 59 3.49 -2.49 -1.27
N PHE A 60 2.49 -1.89 -1.92
CA PHE A 60 2.68 -1.03 -3.08
C PHE A 60 2.58 0.45 -2.69
N ILE A 61 3.51 1.24 -3.22
CA ILE A 61 3.50 2.70 -3.12
C ILE A 61 3.42 3.27 -4.54
N ALA A 62 2.40 4.07 -4.81
CA ALA A 62 2.28 4.85 -6.04
C ALA A 62 2.59 6.33 -5.75
N ALA A 63 3.63 6.87 -6.38
CA ALA A 63 4.01 8.26 -6.24
C ALA A 63 3.49 9.11 -7.40
N ALA A 64 3.27 10.41 -7.17
CA ALA A 64 3.03 11.35 -8.26
C ALA A 64 4.23 11.35 -9.25
N PRO A 65 4.01 11.45 -10.58
CA PRO A 65 2.74 11.74 -11.28
C PRO A 65 1.86 10.51 -11.58
N TYR A 66 2.04 9.40 -10.87
CA TYR A 66 1.23 8.17 -10.95
C TYR A 66 1.34 7.41 -12.28
N GLY A 67 2.50 7.47 -12.93
CA GLY A 67 2.81 6.59 -14.04
C GLY A 67 3.17 5.18 -13.57
N LEU A 68 3.17 4.21 -14.49
CA LEU A 68 3.56 2.82 -14.19
C LEU A 68 4.98 2.69 -13.62
N ARG A 69 5.87 3.62 -13.99
CA ARG A 69 7.25 3.70 -13.48
C ARG A 69 7.34 4.31 -12.07
N ASP A 70 6.28 4.98 -11.62
CA ASP A 70 6.18 5.67 -10.34
C ASP A 70 5.53 4.78 -9.27
N VAL A 71 5.41 3.49 -9.55
CA VAL A 71 4.91 2.46 -8.62
C VAL A 71 6.08 1.57 -8.20
N ALA A 72 6.21 1.36 -6.89
CA ALA A 72 7.15 0.41 -6.33
C ALA A 72 6.45 -0.54 -5.37
N ALA A 73 6.95 -1.76 -5.29
CA ALA A 73 6.46 -2.80 -4.41
C ALA A 73 7.55 -3.20 -3.41
N PHE A 74 7.15 -3.53 -2.19
CA PHE A 74 8.03 -3.86 -1.08
C PHE A 74 7.53 -5.08 -0.31
N ASP A 75 8.45 -5.90 0.21
CA ASP A 75 8.11 -6.94 1.17
C ASP A 75 7.83 -6.36 2.57
N ASN A 76 7.49 -7.21 3.53
CA ASN A 76 7.22 -6.83 4.92
C ASN A 76 8.42 -6.25 5.68
N LYS A 77 9.63 -6.29 5.09
CA LYS A 77 10.86 -5.68 5.64
C LYS A 77 11.21 -4.37 4.94
N GLY A 78 10.37 -3.91 4.00
CA GLY A 78 10.63 -2.72 3.20
C GLY A 78 11.67 -2.93 2.10
N LYS A 79 12.02 -4.19 1.77
CA LYS A 79 12.91 -4.48 0.65
C LYS A 79 12.10 -4.45 -0.64
N ARG A 80 12.63 -3.75 -1.66
CA ARG A 80 11.98 -3.66 -2.96
C ARG A 80 11.85 -5.03 -3.61
N VAL A 81 10.65 -5.35 -4.09
CA VAL A 81 10.34 -6.55 -4.86
C VAL A 81 9.94 -6.16 -6.28
N ALA A 82 10.26 -7.03 -7.24
CA ALA A 82 9.85 -6.85 -8.62
C ALA A 82 8.41 -7.33 -8.81
N PHE A 83 7.68 -6.66 -9.71
CA PHE A 83 6.36 -7.09 -10.16
C PHE A 83 6.25 -6.86 -11.67
N THR A 84 5.28 -7.49 -12.29
CA THR A 84 4.98 -7.34 -13.71
C THR A 84 3.49 -7.18 -13.88
N LEU A 85 3.10 -6.33 -14.82
CA LEU A 85 1.70 -6.17 -15.22
C LEU A 85 1.38 -7.28 -16.22
N ILE A 86 0.30 -7.99 -15.95
CA ILE A 86 -0.29 -8.99 -16.84
C ILE A 86 -1.63 -8.44 -17.32
N ASP A 87 -1.94 -8.68 -18.59
CA ASP A 87 -3.23 -8.33 -19.22
C ASP A 87 -4.24 -9.46 -18.99
#